data_AF-A0A7V3S0P8-F1
#
_entry.id   AF-A0A7V3S0P8-F1
#
_cell.length_a   1.000
_cell.length_b   1.000
_cell.length_c   1.000
_cell.angle_alpha   90.00
_cell.angle_beta   90.00
_cell.angle_gamma   90.00
#
_symmetry.space_group_name_H-M   'P 1'
#
loop_
_entity.id
_entity.type
_entity.pdbx_description
1 polymer ?
#
loop_
_entity_poly.entity_id
_entity_poly.type
_entity_poly.pdbx_seq_one_letter_code
_entity_poly.pdbx_strand_id
1 'polypeptide(L)'
;MGGWTDTHFAGSGKVLNLAVSLFARATLRTRPEPGIEIDAVDYGDRFQVDDIIKARYGTQHDLLLAAAKQMPLATGLSITLSADVPPGCGTGSSAAVSVALLLGLARLAQKALSAGELARLAHRLETGELKLESGVQDQIAASFGGINFVE
;
A
#
# COMPACT_ATOMS: atom_id res chain seq x y z
N MET A 1 11.62 12.21 -13.29
CA MET A 1 11.83 13.67 -13.36
C MET A 1 10.55 14.38 -12.94
N GLY A 2 10.65 15.56 -12.32
CA GLY A 2 9.48 16.34 -11.87
C GLY A 2 8.96 15.99 -10.47
N GLY A 3 9.73 15.25 -9.65
CA GLY A 3 9.30 14.85 -8.31
C GLY A 3 8.86 16.05 -7.46
N TRP A 4 7.83 15.85 -6.64
CA TRP A 4 7.13 16.86 -5.83
C TRP A 4 6.18 17.80 -6.59
N THR A 5 6.16 17.79 -7.92
CA THR A 5 5.14 18.58 -8.67
C THR A 5 3.76 17.93 -8.66
N ASP A 6 3.68 16.66 -8.28
CA ASP A 6 2.45 15.86 -8.18
C ASP A 6 1.77 15.92 -6.80
N THR A 7 2.24 16.79 -5.91
CA THR A 7 1.61 17.02 -4.61
C THR A 7 0.42 17.96 -4.72
N HIS A 8 -0.54 17.82 -3.80
CA HIS A 8 -1.78 18.59 -3.82
C HIS A 8 -1.57 20.12 -3.73
N PHE A 9 -0.46 20.56 -3.13
CA PHE A 9 -0.12 21.97 -2.97
C PHE A 9 0.64 22.56 -4.17
N ALA A 10 1.10 21.75 -5.12
CA ALA A 10 1.77 22.23 -6.33
C ALA A 10 0.79 22.83 -7.35
N GLY A 11 -0.52 22.55 -7.23
CA GLY A 11 -1.58 23.06 -8.10
C GLY A 11 -1.66 22.38 -9.47
N SER A 12 -0.54 22.25 -10.17
CA SER A 12 -0.39 21.46 -11.42
C SER A 12 1.04 20.96 -11.55
N GLY A 13 1.24 19.72 -12.00
CA GLY A 13 2.56 19.13 -12.13
C GLY A 13 2.68 18.18 -13.30
N LYS A 14 3.92 17.83 -13.67
CA LYS A 14 4.20 16.82 -14.69
C LYS A 14 5.30 15.92 -14.18
N VAL A 15 5.00 14.64 -14.00
CA VAL A 15 5.96 13.65 -13.54
C VAL A 15 6.16 12.59 -14.59
N LEU A 16 7.42 12.33 -14.92
CA LEU A 16 7.83 11.15 -15.65
C LEU A 16 8.52 10.20 -14.66
N ASN A 17 7.89 9.07 -14.37
CA ASN A 17 8.46 8.02 -13.53
C ASN A 17 8.62 6.71 -14.31
N LEU A 18 9.54 5.88 -13.84
CA LEU A 18 9.84 4.57 -14.38
C LEU A 18 9.73 3.58 -13.23
N ALA A 19 8.81 2.63 -13.33
CA ALA A 19 8.80 1.48 -12.42
C ALA A 19 10.01 0.60 -12.73
N VAL A 20 10.95 0.53 -11.79
CA VAL A 20 12.09 -0.40 -11.86
C VAL A 20 11.70 -1.76 -11.27
N SER A 21 12.41 -2.81 -11.63
CA SER A 21 12.15 -4.20 -11.23
C SER A 21 12.50 -4.49 -9.76
N LEU A 22 11.97 -3.68 -8.85
CA LEU A 22 12.08 -3.82 -7.40
C LEU A 22 10.66 -4.04 -6.87
N PHE A 23 10.37 -5.24 -6.38
CA PHE A 23 9.01 -5.63 -6.07
C PHE A 23 8.76 -5.63 -4.57
N ALA A 24 7.62 -5.05 -4.18
CA ALA A 24 6.95 -5.41 -2.94
C ALA A 24 6.00 -6.58 -3.22
N ARG A 25 6.03 -7.60 -2.38
CA ARG A 25 5.23 -8.81 -2.48
C ARG A 25 4.45 -9.01 -1.19
N ALA A 26 3.13 -9.05 -1.32
CA ALA A 26 2.21 -9.38 -0.24
C ALA A 26 1.57 -10.75 -0.50
N THR A 27 1.79 -11.70 0.40
CA THR A 27 1.14 -13.02 0.38
C THR A 27 0.05 -13.04 1.44
N LEU A 28 -1.20 -13.25 1.03
CA LEU A 28 -2.33 -13.28 1.95
C LEU A 28 -2.93 -14.68 2.01
N ARG A 29 -3.23 -15.16 3.21
CA ARG A 29 -3.92 -16.42 3.47
C ARG A 29 -5.08 -16.17 4.42
N THR A 30 -6.24 -16.74 4.12
CA THR A 30 -7.37 -16.71 5.04
C THR A 30 -7.14 -17.68 6.19
N ARG A 31 -7.66 -17.33 7.36
CA ARG A 31 -7.61 -18.12 8.59
C ARG A 31 -9.01 -18.28 9.19
N PRO A 32 -9.25 -19.40 9.89
CA PRO A 32 -10.53 -19.63 10.56
C PRO A 32 -10.70 -18.74 11.80
N GLU A 33 -9.63 -18.43 12.53
CA GLU A 33 -9.71 -17.53 13.69
C GLU A 33 -9.81 -16.07 13.23
N PRO A 34 -10.63 -15.24 13.87
CA PRO A 34 -10.71 -13.81 13.56
C PRO A 34 -9.40 -13.09 13.89
N GLY A 35 -9.21 -11.93 13.27
CA GLY A 35 -8.03 -11.11 13.43
C GLY A 35 -7.05 -11.22 12.28
N ILE A 36 -6.02 -10.39 12.33
CA ILE A 36 -4.99 -10.28 11.30
C ILE A 36 -3.64 -10.50 11.95
N GLU A 37 -2.84 -11.34 11.32
CA GLU A 37 -1.44 -11.53 11.65
C GLU A 37 -0.60 -11.09 10.48
N ILE A 38 0.41 -10.27 10.76
CA ILE A 38 1.28 -9.69 9.76
C ILE A 38 2.72 -10.03 10.10
N ASP A 39 3.42 -10.60 9.13
CA ASP A 39 4.84 -10.91 9.15
C ASP A 39 5.54 -10.04 8.09
N ALA A 40 6.21 -8.99 8.55
CA ALA A 40 6.99 -8.07 7.73
C ALA A 40 8.45 -8.54 7.72
N VAL A 41 8.76 -9.47 6.81
CA VAL A 41 10.02 -10.23 6.81
C VAL A 41 11.24 -9.33 6.76
N ASP A 42 11.24 -8.31 5.90
CA ASP A 42 12.42 -7.43 5.73
C ASP A 42 12.57 -6.42 6.88
N TYR A 43 11.52 -6.22 7.66
CA TYR A 43 11.53 -5.39 8.86
C TYR A 43 11.89 -6.22 10.10
N GLY A 44 11.93 -7.56 9.99
CA GLY A 44 12.11 -8.48 11.11
C GLY A 44 11.00 -8.34 12.15
N ASP A 45 9.82 -7.86 11.74
CA ASP A 45 8.73 -7.51 12.64
C ASP A 45 7.48 -8.35 12.36
N ARG A 46 6.86 -8.83 13.44
CA ARG A 46 5.63 -9.62 13.39
C ARG A 46 4.68 -9.12 14.44
N PHE A 47 3.46 -8.84 14.02
CA PHE A 47 2.43 -8.34 14.91
C PHE A 47 1.06 -8.94 14.59
N GLN A 48 0.21 -8.97 15.60
CA GLN A 48 -1.16 -9.47 15.51
C GLN A 48 -2.14 -8.40 15.96
N VAL A 49 -3.28 -8.36 15.28
CA VAL A 49 -4.39 -7.45 15.53
C VAL A 49 -5.66 -8.27 15.58
N ASP A 50 -6.23 -8.41 16.77
CA ASP A 50 -7.43 -9.25 16.96
C ASP A 50 -8.68 -8.65 16.30
N ASP A 51 -8.80 -7.32 16.33
CA ASP A 51 -9.91 -6.59 15.73
C ASP A 51 -9.38 -5.42 14.89
N ILE A 52 -9.36 -5.61 13.57
CA ILE A 52 -8.82 -4.62 12.63
C ILE A 52 -9.62 -3.32 12.64
N ILE A 53 -10.92 -3.37 12.91
CA ILE A 53 -11.78 -2.19 12.96
C ILE A 53 -11.43 -1.36 14.20
N LYS A 54 -11.15 -2.01 15.32
CA LYS A 54 -10.76 -1.32 16.57
C LYS A 54 -9.28 -0.94 16.64
N ALA A 55 -8.43 -1.46 15.75
CA ALA A 55 -7.00 -1.14 15.73
C ALA A 55 -6.75 0.37 15.73
N ARG A 56 -5.80 0.83 16.54
CA ARG A 56 -5.39 2.24 16.62
C ARG A 56 -4.15 2.47 15.74
N TYR A 57 -4.08 3.66 15.17
CA TYR A 57 -2.86 4.16 14.51
C TYR A 57 -1.90 4.71 15.58
N GLY A 58 -0.63 4.86 15.23
CA GLY A 58 0.47 5.25 16.13
C GLY A 58 1.63 4.26 16.13
N THR A 59 1.66 3.33 15.18
CA THR A 59 2.70 2.32 15.02
C THR A 59 3.44 2.51 13.70
N GLN A 60 4.60 1.86 13.55
CA GLN A 60 5.31 1.82 12.27
C GLN A 60 4.54 1.10 11.14
N HIS A 61 3.41 0.45 11.46
CA HIS A 61 2.61 -0.38 10.56
C HIS A 61 1.27 0.22 10.18
N ASP A 62 1.05 1.51 10.46
CA ASP A 62 -0.24 2.17 10.27
C ASP A 62 -0.78 2.05 8.84
N LEU A 63 0.12 2.01 7.85
CA LEU A 63 -0.22 1.80 6.44
C LEU A 63 -0.87 0.44 6.17
N LEU A 64 -0.35 -0.61 6.82
CA LEU A 64 -0.87 -1.97 6.72
C LEU A 64 -2.24 -2.08 7.39
N LEU A 65 -2.38 -1.44 8.56
CA LEU A 65 -3.64 -1.35 9.27
C LEU A 65 -4.70 -0.61 8.45
N ALA A 66 -4.33 0.52 7.85
CA ALA A 66 -5.23 1.32 7.02
C ALA A 66 -5.69 0.56 5.77
N ALA A 67 -4.78 -0.15 5.09
CA ALA A 67 -5.13 -0.99 3.94
C ALA A 67 -6.10 -2.12 4.32
N ALA A 68 -5.83 -2.83 5.42
CA ALA A 68 -6.70 -3.89 5.90
C ALA A 68 -8.09 -3.38 6.36
N LYS A 69 -8.17 -2.17 6.91
CA LYS A 69 -9.43 -1.50 7.26
C LYS A 69 -10.27 -1.10 6.05
N GLN A 70 -9.65 -0.79 4.90
CA GLN A 70 -10.39 -0.45 3.68
C GLN A 70 -11.19 -1.63 3.11
N MET A 71 -10.73 -2.86 3.35
CA MET A 71 -11.37 -4.07 2.84
C MET A 71 -11.47 -5.11 3.95
N PRO A 72 -12.34 -4.89 4.95
CA PRO A 72 -12.50 -5.85 6.03
C PRO A 72 -13.05 -7.16 5.48
N LEU A 73 -12.38 -8.26 5.82
CA LEU A 73 -12.82 -9.62 5.49
C LEU A 73 -13.47 -10.26 6.71
N ALA A 74 -14.44 -11.15 6.47
CA ALA A 74 -15.16 -11.86 7.52
C ALA A 74 -14.31 -12.95 8.20
N THR A 75 -13.30 -13.45 7.50
CA THR A 75 -12.33 -14.44 8.01
C THR A 75 -11.08 -13.74 8.50
N GLY A 76 -10.33 -14.38 9.39
CA GLY A 76 -9.00 -13.88 9.72
C GLY A 76 -8.04 -13.93 8.53
N LEU A 77 -6.92 -13.23 8.70
CA LEU A 77 -5.87 -13.13 7.68
C LEU A 77 -4.50 -13.37 8.28
N SER A 78 -3.67 -14.09 7.54
CA SER A 78 -2.23 -14.10 7.69
C SER A 78 -1.63 -13.41 6.47
N ILE A 79 -0.80 -12.40 6.71
CA ILE A 79 -0.20 -11.54 5.69
C ILE A 79 1.31 -11.64 5.85
N THR A 80 2.01 -12.03 4.80
CA THR A 80 3.48 -11.98 4.74
C THR A 80 3.89 -10.92 3.73
N LEU A 81 4.71 -9.97 4.18
CA LEU A 81 5.26 -8.89 3.35
C LEU A 81 6.74 -9.12 3.16
N SER A 82 7.17 -9.01 1.90
CA SER A 82 8.58 -9.00 1.50
C SER A 82 8.80 -7.94 0.42
N ALA A 83 9.93 -7.27 0.41
CA ALA A 83 10.28 -6.21 -0.52
C ALA A 83 11.77 -6.33 -0.87
N ASP A 84 12.09 -6.18 -2.15
CA ASP A 84 13.48 -6.31 -2.64
C ASP A 84 14.38 -5.14 -2.19
N VAL A 85 13.83 -4.10 -1.55
CA VAL A 85 14.55 -2.88 -1.16
C VAL A 85 14.26 -2.53 0.30
N PRO A 86 15.28 -2.12 1.07
CA PRO A 86 15.07 -1.65 2.43
C PRO A 86 14.11 -0.46 2.52
N PRO A 87 13.46 -0.27 3.67
CA PRO A 87 12.59 0.87 3.93
C PRO A 87 13.35 2.20 3.84
N GLY A 88 12.70 3.29 3.42
CA GLY A 88 13.29 4.63 3.48
C GLY A 88 14.32 4.96 2.39
N CYS A 89 14.49 4.10 1.39
CA CYS A 89 15.37 4.31 0.24
C CYS A 89 14.86 5.36 -0.77
N GLY A 90 13.66 5.92 -0.57
CA GLY A 90 13.10 6.95 -1.45
C GLY A 90 12.63 6.43 -2.82
N THR A 91 12.41 5.12 -2.98
CA THR A 91 11.99 4.49 -4.24
C THR A 91 10.50 4.15 -4.30
N GLY A 92 9.64 4.78 -3.48
CA GLY A 92 8.21 4.48 -3.44
C GLY A 92 7.85 3.12 -2.81
N SER A 93 8.68 2.61 -1.89
CA SER A 93 8.47 1.29 -1.27
C SER A 93 7.16 1.17 -0.48
N SER A 94 6.70 2.24 0.20
CA SER A 94 5.42 2.26 0.91
C SER A 94 4.21 2.17 -0.04
N ALA A 95 4.29 2.87 -1.17
CA ALA A 95 3.27 2.83 -2.21
C ALA A 95 3.20 1.44 -2.87
N ALA A 96 4.35 0.83 -3.17
CA ALA A 96 4.41 -0.53 -3.71
C ALA A 96 3.80 -1.56 -2.75
N VAL A 97 4.12 -1.49 -1.46
CA VAL A 97 3.52 -2.35 -0.42
C VAL A 97 2.01 -2.14 -0.34
N SER A 98 1.56 -0.89 -0.34
CA SER A 98 0.13 -0.55 -0.27
C SER A 98 -0.65 -1.09 -1.46
N VAL A 99 -0.14 -0.90 -2.68
CA VAL A 99 -0.76 -1.42 -3.91
C VAL A 99 -0.79 -2.95 -3.91
N ALA A 100 0.30 -3.62 -3.53
CA ALA A 100 0.36 -5.07 -3.47
C ALA A 100 -0.64 -5.65 -2.44
N LEU A 101 -0.71 -5.04 -1.25
CA LEU A 101 -1.63 -5.45 -0.20
C LEU A 101 -3.10 -5.21 -0.59
N LEU A 102 -3.42 -4.02 -1.12
CA LEU A 102 -4.76 -3.69 -1.59
C LEU A 102 -5.22 -4.61 -2.72
N LEU A 103 -4.32 -4.95 -3.66
CA LEU A 103 -4.61 -5.90 -4.71
C LEU A 103 -4.93 -7.29 -4.13
N GLY A 104 -4.12 -7.78 -3.19
CA GLY A 104 -4.36 -9.06 -2.51
C GLY A 104 -5.70 -9.09 -1.77
N LEU A 105 -6.00 -8.04 -1.00
CA LEU A 105 -7.26 -7.88 -0.28
C LEU A 105 -8.45 -7.81 -1.23
N ALA A 106 -8.34 -7.06 -2.33
CA ALA A 106 -9.40 -6.96 -3.34
C ALA A 106 -9.71 -8.32 -3.96
N ARG A 107 -8.67 -9.14 -4.25
CA ARG A 107 -8.85 -10.48 -4.78
C ARG A 107 -9.56 -11.42 -3.80
N LEU A 108 -9.20 -11.36 -2.52
CA LEU A 108 -9.90 -12.12 -1.48
C LEU A 108 -11.35 -11.65 -1.27
N ALA A 109 -11.60 -10.34 -1.41
CA ALA A 109 -12.93 -9.74 -1.36
C ALA A 109 -13.74 -9.93 -2.67
N GLN A 110 -13.21 -10.66 -3.66
CA GLN A 110 -13.81 -10.83 -4.99
C GLN A 110 -14.15 -9.51 -5.71
N LYS A 111 -13.35 -8.46 -5.46
CA LYS A 111 -13.46 -7.16 -6.12
C LYS A 111 -12.45 -7.06 -7.25
N ALA A 112 -12.94 -6.72 -8.44
CA ALA A 112 -12.09 -6.35 -9.57
C ALA A 112 -11.78 -4.86 -9.48
N LEU A 113 -10.52 -4.51 -9.22
CA LEU A 113 -10.03 -3.14 -9.25
C LEU A 113 -9.09 -2.96 -10.43
N SER A 114 -9.28 -1.86 -11.16
CA SER A 114 -8.34 -1.38 -12.17
C SER A 114 -7.07 -0.82 -11.52
N ALA A 115 -5.99 -0.72 -12.30
CA ALA A 115 -4.73 -0.10 -11.84
C ALA A 115 -4.93 1.34 -11.35
N GLY A 116 -5.80 2.11 -12.00
CA GLY A 116 -6.13 3.47 -11.58
C GLY A 116 -6.91 3.53 -10.26
N GLU A 117 -7.82 2.58 -10.03
CA GLU A 117 -8.51 2.47 -8.74
C GLU A 117 -7.56 2.07 -7.62
N LEU A 118 -6.64 1.13 -7.87
CA LEU A 118 -5.60 0.75 -6.91
C LEU A 118 -4.70 1.93 -6.55
N ALA A 119 -4.21 2.68 -7.54
CA ALA A 119 -3.39 3.88 -7.29
C ALA A 119 -4.15 4.90 -6.44
N ARG A 120 -5.41 5.19 -6.78
CA ARG A 120 -6.25 6.14 -6.02
C ARG A 120 -6.55 5.67 -4.61
N LEU A 121 -6.79 4.37 -4.40
CA LEU A 121 -6.99 3.78 -3.07
C LEU A 121 -5.71 3.87 -2.25
N ALA A 122 -4.57 3.47 -2.80
CA ALA A 122 -3.28 3.56 -2.14
C ALA A 122 -2.93 4.99 -1.74
N HIS A 123 -3.13 5.96 -2.65
CA HIS A 123 -2.86 7.36 -2.35
C HIS A 123 -3.81 7.89 -1.25
N ARG A 124 -5.08 7.50 -1.26
CA ARG A 124 -6.06 7.88 -0.24
C ARG A 124 -5.75 7.28 1.14
N LEU A 125 -5.13 6.11 1.21
CA LEU A 125 -4.66 5.56 2.48
C LEU A 125 -3.63 6.50 3.12
N GLU A 126 -2.65 6.96 2.35
CA GLU A 126 -1.58 7.81 2.87
C GLU A 126 -2.11 9.22 3.19
N THR A 127 -2.75 9.90 2.24
CA THR A 127 -3.15 11.31 2.41
C THR A 127 -4.49 11.49 3.13
N GLY A 128 -5.45 10.60 2.87
CA GLY A 128 -6.81 10.68 3.40
C GLY A 128 -6.93 10.11 4.80
N GLU A 129 -6.48 8.88 4.99
CA GLU A 129 -6.62 8.13 6.25
C GLU A 129 -5.51 8.48 7.24
N LEU A 130 -4.24 8.37 6.80
CA LEU A 130 -3.07 8.58 7.66
C LEU A 130 -2.59 10.02 7.75
N LYS A 131 -3.16 10.92 6.94
CA LYS A 131 -2.80 12.35 6.88
C LYS A 131 -1.30 12.58 6.60
N LEU A 132 -0.68 11.67 5.86
CA LEU A 132 0.70 11.80 5.40
C LEU A 132 0.75 12.70 4.18
N GLU A 133 1.82 13.47 4.06
CA GLU A 133 2.11 14.23 2.85
C GLU A 133 2.73 13.30 1.80
N SER A 134 1.99 13.02 0.73
CA SER A 134 2.45 12.20 -0.40
C SER A 134 1.97 12.78 -1.73
N GLY A 135 2.80 12.63 -2.76
CA GLY A 135 2.39 12.76 -4.15
C GLY A 135 1.57 11.55 -4.64
N VAL A 136 1.20 11.54 -5.92
CA VAL A 136 0.46 10.43 -6.59
C VAL A 136 1.37 9.53 -7.43
N GLN A 137 2.60 9.97 -7.71
CA GLN A 137 3.48 9.33 -8.69
C GLN A 137 3.85 7.89 -8.29
N ASP A 138 4.12 7.66 -7.00
CA ASP A 138 4.63 6.37 -6.53
C ASP A 138 3.54 5.29 -6.60
N GLN A 139 2.30 5.64 -6.26
CA GLN A 139 1.16 4.73 -6.30
C GLN A 139 0.75 4.43 -7.74
N ILE A 140 0.86 5.40 -8.65
CA ILE A 140 0.65 5.21 -10.09
C ILE A 140 1.73 4.29 -10.67
N ALA A 141 3.01 4.54 -10.36
CA ALA A 141 4.11 3.70 -10.82
C ALA A 141 3.94 2.25 -10.35
N ALA A 142 3.59 2.07 -9.07
CA ALA A 142 3.38 0.76 -8.47
C ALA A 142 2.18 -0.01 -9.05
N SER A 143 1.11 0.67 -9.47
CA SER A 143 -0.09 0.00 -9.98
C SER A 143 -0.07 -0.24 -11.49
N PHE A 144 0.51 0.67 -12.28
CA PHE A 144 0.57 0.57 -13.74
C PHE A 144 1.84 -0.12 -14.24
N GLY A 145 2.96 -0.01 -13.51
CA GLY A 145 4.28 -0.45 -13.97
C GLY A 145 4.80 0.38 -15.16
N GLY A 146 5.92 -0.03 -15.75
CA GLY A 146 6.46 0.60 -16.98
C GLY A 146 6.89 2.07 -16.83
N ILE A 147 6.80 2.81 -17.93
CA ILE A 147 7.06 4.27 -17.98
C ILE A 147 5.72 4.98 -17.85
N ASN A 148 5.56 5.87 -16.87
CA ASN A 148 4.35 6.66 -16.69
C ASN A 148 4.65 8.15 -16.81
N PHE A 149 3.78 8.83 -17.56
CA PHE A 149 3.67 10.28 -17.58
C PHE A 149 2.39 10.68 -16.85
N VAL A 150 2.51 11.47 -15.79
CA VAL A 150 1.43 11.90 -14.91
C VAL A 150 1.32 13.43 -15.00
N GLU A 151 0.09 13.93 -15.23
CA GLU A 151 -0.27 15.36 -15.31
C GLU A 151 -1.48 15.67 -14.43
#